data_AF-A0A1H0BWM2-F1
#
_entry.id   AF-A0A1H0BWM2-F1
#
_cell.length_a   1.000
_cell.length_b   1.000
_cell.length_c   1.000
_cell.angle_alpha   90.00
_cell.angle_beta   90.00
_cell.angle_gamma   90.00
#
_symmetry.space_group_name_H-M   'P 1'
#
loop_
_entity.id
_entity.type
_entity.pdbx_description
1 polymer ?
#
loop_
_entity_poly.entity_id
_entity_poly.type
_entity_poly.pdbx_seq_one_letter_code
_entity_poly.pdbx_strand_id
1 'polypeptide(L)'
;MPSERSTLGGVTRPPVLTPRQQLRAGRLPRRLVQLYAGLALYGFSMAMVLRADLGLDPWDVLHQGLAEQLGWSFGTVVIAVGALVLLLWVPLRQWPGLGTVSNVVVIGVAVDAGLAVLPPVESLWLRSGLLVGGVVLNGFAGATYLASAFGAGPRDGLMTGLVARTGRSVRLVRTCLEITVLGVGLLLGGTVGVGTVLYAVAIGPLVQLFLPLVAVRPRTPDREAVTA
;
A
#
# COMPACT_ATOMS: atom_id res chain seq x y z
N MET A 1 34.38 19.39 0.77
CA MET A 1 34.48 17.97 1.15
C MET A 1 33.23 17.26 0.63
N PRO A 2 33.32 16.43 -0.43
CA PRO A 2 32.15 15.84 -1.08
C PRO A 2 31.66 14.60 -0.34
N SER A 3 30.34 14.49 -0.24
CA SER A 3 29.61 13.41 0.41
C SER A 3 29.82 12.05 -0.27
N GLU A 4 30.19 11.07 0.55
CA GLU A 4 30.34 9.67 0.18
C GLU A 4 29.01 9.09 -0.33
N ARG A 5 29.03 8.65 -1.60
CA ARG A 5 27.98 7.83 -2.19
C ARG A 5 28.13 6.43 -1.60
N SER A 6 27.28 6.08 -0.64
CA SER A 6 27.16 4.71 -0.14
C SER A 6 26.62 3.81 -1.26
N THR A 7 27.54 3.14 -1.95
CA THR A 7 27.26 2.06 -2.90
C THR A 7 27.10 0.74 -2.15
N LEU A 8 25.87 0.44 -1.73
CA LEU A 8 25.48 -0.91 -1.31
C LEU A 8 24.66 -1.56 -2.44
N GLY A 9 25.33 -2.40 -3.24
CA GLY A 9 24.70 -3.43 -4.08
C GLY A 9 23.97 -2.95 -5.34
N GLY A 10 24.68 -2.36 -6.31
CA GLY A 10 24.37 -2.41 -7.76
C GLY A 10 23.04 -1.87 -8.29
N VAL A 11 22.07 -1.56 -7.42
CA VAL A 11 20.76 -1.03 -7.75
C VAL A 11 20.71 0.36 -7.14
N THR A 12 20.97 1.38 -7.96
CA THR A 12 20.65 2.76 -7.60
C THR A 12 19.17 2.79 -7.24
N ARG A 13 18.85 2.95 -5.96
CA ARG A 13 17.47 3.20 -5.53
C ARG A 13 16.94 4.36 -6.37
N PRO A 14 15.80 4.22 -7.05
CA PRO A 14 15.24 5.35 -7.77
C PRO A 14 15.09 6.50 -6.77
N PRO A 15 15.58 7.71 -7.09
CA PRO A 15 15.52 8.83 -6.17
C PRO A 15 14.06 9.09 -5.79
N VAL A 16 13.79 9.25 -4.49
CA VAL A 16 12.47 9.65 -4.00
C VAL A 16 12.16 11.01 -4.60
N LEU A 17 11.27 11.04 -5.59
CA LEU A 17 10.91 12.27 -6.30
C LEU A 17 10.13 13.18 -5.35
N THR A 18 10.56 14.44 -5.23
CA THR A 18 9.79 15.47 -4.53
C THR A 18 8.43 15.66 -5.21
N PRO A 19 7.39 16.17 -4.51
CA PRO A 19 6.07 16.39 -5.11
C PRO A 19 6.11 17.21 -6.42
N ARG A 20 6.99 18.21 -6.49
CA ARG A 20 7.21 19.02 -7.71
C ARG A 20 7.84 18.22 -8.85
N GLN A 21 8.77 17.31 -8.55
CA GLN A 21 9.37 16.41 -9.54
C GLN A 21 8.38 15.34 -10.00
N GLN A 22 7.51 14.85 -9.12
CA GLN A 22 6.45 13.91 -9.49
C GLN A 22 5.50 14.51 -10.53
N LEU A 23 5.12 15.78 -10.38
CA LEU A 23 4.24 16.47 -11.33
C LEU A 23 4.91 16.76 -12.68
N ARG A 24 6.24 16.90 -12.70
CA ARG A 24 7.01 17.24 -13.91
C ARG A 24 7.54 16.04 -14.69
N ALA A 25 7.40 14.80 -14.19
CA ALA A 25 7.98 13.60 -14.80
C ALA A 25 7.26 13.06 -16.06
N GLY A 26 6.49 13.92 -16.74
CA GLY A 26 5.75 13.60 -17.96
C GLY A 26 4.56 12.65 -17.78
N ARG A 27 3.69 12.57 -18.79
CA ARG A 27 2.51 11.66 -18.86
C ARG A 27 1.56 11.79 -17.66
N LEU A 28 1.40 13.01 -17.15
CA LEU A 28 0.64 13.30 -15.93
C LEU A 28 -0.81 12.74 -15.96
N PRO A 29 -1.62 12.93 -17.03
CA PRO A 29 -2.99 12.41 -17.05
C PRO A 29 -3.03 10.89 -16.93
N ARG A 30 -2.19 10.17 -17.68
CA ARG A 30 -2.10 8.70 -17.62
C ARG A 30 -1.72 8.23 -16.22
N ARG A 31 -0.73 8.88 -15.60
CA ARG A 31 -0.27 8.51 -14.25
C ARG A 31 -1.33 8.79 -13.18
N LEU A 32 -2.10 9.86 -13.31
CA LEU A 32 -3.20 10.17 -12.39
C LEU A 32 -4.33 9.16 -12.54
N VAL A 33 -4.75 8.83 -13.77
CA VAL A 33 -5.72 7.76 -14.01
C VAL A 33 -5.24 6.45 -13.40
N GLN A 34 -3.97 6.11 -13.61
CA GLN A 34 -3.37 4.90 -13.06
C GLN A 34 -3.32 4.90 -11.53
N LEU A 35 -3.01 6.04 -10.90
CA LEU A 35 -3.07 6.20 -9.45
C LEU A 35 -4.49 5.94 -8.95
N TYR A 36 -5.48 6.72 -9.41
CA TYR A 36 -6.83 6.65 -8.86
C TYR A 36 -7.55 5.33 -9.19
N ALA A 37 -7.37 4.79 -10.40
CA ALA A 37 -7.88 3.47 -10.74
C ALA A 37 -7.23 2.38 -9.87
N GLY A 38 -5.90 2.45 -9.67
CA GLY A 38 -5.18 1.54 -8.79
C GLY A 38 -5.69 1.61 -7.35
N LEU A 39 -5.90 2.82 -6.80
CA LEU A 39 -6.41 3.00 -5.44
C LEU A 39 -7.85 2.52 -5.28
N ALA A 40 -8.73 2.80 -6.25
CA ALA A 40 -10.12 2.33 -6.22
C ALA A 40 -10.20 0.80 -6.29
N LEU A 41 -9.43 0.17 -7.20
CA LEU A 41 -9.33 -1.29 -7.28
C LEU A 41 -8.74 -1.89 -6.00
N TYR A 42 -7.79 -1.20 -5.37
CA TYR A 42 -7.21 -1.65 -4.10
C TYR A 42 -8.28 -1.69 -3.00
N GLY A 43 -9.02 -0.60 -2.79
CA GLY A 43 -10.10 -0.59 -1.80
C GLY A 43 -11.20 -1.61 -2.10
N PHE A 44 -11.59 -1.76 -3.37
CA PHE A 44 -12.56 -2.80 -3.75
C PHE A 44 -12.04 -4.21 -3.47
N SER A 45 -10.76 -4.48 -3.75
CA SER A 45 -10.14 -5.77 -3.43
C SER A 45 -10.09 -6.06 -1.93
N MET A 46 -9.90 -5.03 -1.08
CA MET A 46 -10.01 -5.17 0.38
C MET A 46 -11.42 -5.57 0.77
N ALA A 47 -12.45 -4.98 0.16
CA ALA A 47 -13.84 -5.36 0.41
C ALA A 47 -14.10 -6.83 0.05
N MET A 48 -13.53 -7.33 -1.06
CA MET A 48 -13.63 -8.74 -1.44
C MET A 48 -12.99 -9.66 -0.40
N VAL A 49 -11.78 -9.34 0.07
CA VAL A 49 -11.06 -10.13 1.08
C VAL A 49 -11.79 -10.08 2.43
N LEU A 50 -12.33 -8.92 2.82
CA LEU A 50 -13.14 -8.77 4.03
C LEU A 50 -14.42 -9.60 3.95
N ARG A 51 -15.13 -9.57 2.82
CA ARG A 51 -16.34 -10.38 2.57
C ARG A 51 -16.07 -11.88 2.50
N ALA A 52 -14.86 -12.27 2.12
CA ALA A 52 -14.47 -13.67 2.16
C ALA A 52 -14.42 -14.20 3.59
N ASP A 53 -14.12 -13.36 4.59
CA ASP A 53 -14.10 -13.74 6.02
C ASP A 53 -13.21 -14.98 6.29
N LEU A 54 -12.13 -15.15 5.54
CA LEU A 54 -11.22 -16.30 5.67
C LEU A 54 -9.85 -15.92 6.26
N GLY A 55 -9.74 -14.69 6.78
CA GLY A 55 -8.51 -14.09 7.29
C GLY A 55 -8.03 -12.93 6.42
N LEU A 56 -7.51 -11.89 7.07
CA LEU A 56 -7.09 -10.63 6.45
C LEU A 56 -5.56 -10.48 6.47
N ASP A 57 -5.03 -9.51 5.73
CA ASP A 57 -3.62 -9.13 5.87
C ASP A 57 -3.38 -8.39 7.21
N PRO A 58 -2.13 -8.34 7.72
CA PRO A 58 -1.83 -7.80 9.04
C PRO A 58 -2.43 -6.43 9.37
N TRP A 59 -2.49 -5.52 8.40
CA TRP A 59 -3.04 -4.18 8.64
C TRP A 59 -4.56 -4.21 8.67
N ASP A 60 -5.18 -5.03 7.84
CA ASP A 60 -6.63 -5.19 7.81
C ASP A 60 -7.16 -5.95 9.02
N VAL A 61 -6.37 -6.84 9.63
CA VAL A 61 -6.67 -7.39 10.95
C VAL A 61 -6.75 -6.28 12.00
N LEU A 62 -5.81 -5.33 11.98
CA LEU A 62 -5.86 -4.15 12.87
C LEU A 62 -7.07 -3.26 12.56
N HIS A 63 -7.32 -2.94 11.29
CA HIS A 63 -8.44 -2.10 10.88
C HIS A 63 -9.78 -2.73 11.28
N GLN A 64 -9.94 -4.04 11.07
CA GLN A 64 -11.15 -4.77 11.46
C GLN A 64 -11.35 -4.71 12.97
N GLY A 65 -10.32 -5.08 13.76
CA GLY A 65 -10.42 -5.06 15.22
C GLY A 65 -10.78 -3.66 15.75
N LEU A 66 -10.14 -2.60 15.22
CA LEU A 66 -10.50 -1.22 15.59
C LEU A 66 -11.93 -0.84 15.15
N ALA A 67 -12.38 -1.26 13.98
CA ALA A 67 -13.73 -0.97 13.50
C ALA A 67 -14.80 -1.60 14.40
N GLU A 68 -14.57 -2.85 14.83
CA GLU A 68 -15.46 -3.57 15.75
C GLU A 68 -15.50 -2.91 17.14
N GLN A 69 -14.36 -2.48 17.68
CA GLN A 69 -14.28 -1.84 18.99
C GLN A 69 -14.84 -0.42 19.01
N LEU A 70 -14.68 0.34 17.92
CA LEU A 70 -15.12 1.74 17.83
C LEU A 70 -16.54 1.90 17.26
N GLY A 71 -17.11 0.85 16.65
CA GLY A 71 -18.38 0.92 15.93
C GLY A 71 -18.31 1.80 14.68
N TRP A 72 -17.12 1.96 14.10
CA TRP A 72 -16.89 2.76 12.90
C TRP A 72 -16.95 1.89 11.64
N SER A 73 -17.19 2.49 10.47
CA SER A 73 -17.02 1.75 9.21
C SER A 73 -15.57 1.36 9.02
N PHE A 74 -15.34 0.24 8.32
CA PHE A 74 -14.00 -0.26 8.04
C PHE A 74 -13.17 0.79 7.28
N GLY A 75 -13.75 1.43 6.25
CA GLY A 75 -13.10 2.49 5.49
C GLY A 75 -12.73 3.72 6.32
N THR A 76 -13.58 4.11 7.29
CA THR A 76 -13.28 5.21 8.21
C THR A 76 -12.05 4.89 9.08
N VAL A 77 -11.94 3.65 9.56
CA VAL A 77 -10.78 3.21 10.33
C VAL A 77 -9.52 3.17 9.48
N VAL A 78 -9.60 2.67 8.24
CA VAL A 78 -8.48 2.73 7.27
C VAL A 78 -7.98 4.17 7.10
N ILE A 79 -8.89 5.13 6.97
CA ILE A 79 -8.54 6.56 6.84
C ILE A 79 -7.89 7.07 8.12
N ALA A 80 -8.48 6.78 9.29
CA ALA A 80 -7.99 7.25 10.58
C ALA A 80 -6.59 6.70 10.91
N VAL A 81 -6.38 5.40 10.73
CA VAL A 81 -5.08 4.75 10.94
C VAL A 81 -4.07 5.25 9.91
N GLY A 82 -4.46 5.38 8.64
CA GLY A 82 -3.60 5.96 7.61
C GLY A 82 -3.15 7.39 7.94
N ALA A 83 -4.07 8.23 8.42
CA ALA A 83 -3.76 9.59 8.88
C ALA A 83 -2.83 9.58 10.11
N LEU A 84 -3.06 8.68 11.08
CA LEU A 84 -2.19 8.52 12.24
C LEU A 84 -0.76 8.12 11.82
N VAL A 85 -0.63 7.17 10.89
CA VAL A 85 0.67 6.76 10.35
C VAL A 85 1.35 7.93 9.62
N LEU A 86 0.62 8.77 8.91
CA LEU A 86 1.19 9.99 8.31
C LEU A 86 1.66 11.00 9.36
N LEU A 87 0.97 11.13 10.48
CA LEU A 87 1.44 11.96 11.60
C LEU A 87 2.76 11.41 12.18
N LEU A 88 2.93 10.09 12.23
CA LEU A 88 4.20 9.45 12.63
C LEU A 88 5.36 9.77 11.66
N TRP A 89 5.10 10.31 10.47
CA TRP A 89 6.16 10.78 9.57
C TRP A 89 6.76 12.12 9.97
N VAL A 90 6.06 12.93 10.77
CA VAL A 90 6.56 14.23 11.26
C VAL A 90 7.95 14.10 11.91
N PRO A 91 8.19 13.17 12.86
CA PRO A 91 9.54 12.95 13.42
C PRO A 91 10.51 12.30 12.42
N LEU A 92 10.02 11.63 11.38
CA LEU A 92 10.81 11.01 10.33
C LEU A 92 11.27 12.01 9.24
N ARG A 93 10.76 13.25 9.26
CA ARG A 93 11.07 14.33 8.30
C ARG A 93 10.87 13.90 6.84
N GLN A 94 9.88 13.04 6.58
CA GLN A 94 9.48 12.63 5.24
C GLN A 94 8.25 13.40 4.78
N TRP A 95 8.26 13.84 3.52
CA TRP A 95 7.14 14.57 2.94
C TRP A 95 6.17 13.59 2.27
N PRO A 96 4.89 13.54 2.68
CA PRO A 96 3.90 12.73 2.00
C PRO A 96 3.67 13.26 0.58
N GLY A 97 3.68 12.35 -0.40
CA GLY A 97 3.34 12.68 -1.78
C GLY A 97 1.82 12.75 -1.98
N LEU A 98 1.38 13.25 -3.14
CA LEU A 98 -0.04 13.24 -3.52
C LEU A 98 -0.62 11.81 -3.47
N GLY A 99 0.16 10.82 -3.92
CA GLY A 99 -0.22 9.42 -3.89
C GLY A 99 -0.41 8.89 -2.48
N THR A 100 0.39 9.35 -1.52
CA THR A 100 0.31 8.91 -0.12
C THR A 100 -0.98 9.38 0.55
N VAL A 101 -1.33 10.65 0.39
CA VAL A 101 -2.59 11.20 0.95
C VAL A 101 -3.80 10.63 0.21
N SER A 102 -3.73 10.53 -1.12
CA SER A 102 -4.81 9.94 -1.93
C SER A 102 -5.03 8.48 -1.57
N ASN A 103 -3.97 7.73 -1.27
CA ASN A 103 -4.06 6.33 -0.88
C ASN A 103 -4.92 6.15 0.37
N VAL A 104 -4.67 6.94 1.42
CA VAL A 104 -5.45 6.90 2.66
C VAL A 104 -6.94 7.14 2.38
N VAL A 105 -7.27 8.22 1.69
CA VAL A 105 -8.66 8.65 1.49
C VAL A 105 -9.40 7.75 0.49
N VAL A 106 -8.81 7.53 -0.70
CA VAL A 106 -9.48 6.83 -1.80
C VAL A 106 -9.66 5.35 -1.48
N ILE A 107 -8.68 4.70 -0.84
CA ILE A 107 -8.82 3.29 -0.45
C ILE A 107 -9.93 3.13 0.59
N GLY A 108 -9.94 3.97 1.64
CA GLY A 108 -10.98 3.93 2.67
C GLY A 108 -12.39 4.13 2.10
N VAL A 109 -12.58 5.11 1.21
CA VAL A 109 -13.87 5.31 0.55
C VAL A 109 -14.22 4.13 -0.37
N ALA A 110 -13.25 3.62 -1.12
CA ALA A 110 -13.48 2.54 -2.07
C ALA A 110 -13.79 1.19 -1.39
N VAL A 111 -13.21 0.90 -0.21
CA VAL A 111 -13.55 -0.31 0.54
C VAL A 111 -14.97 -0.25 1.08
N ASP A 112 -15.41 0.88 1.65
CA ASP A 112 -16.79 1.03 2.12
C ASP A 112 -17.78 0.96 0.95
N ALA A 113 -17.47 1.59 -0.19
CA ALA A 113 -18.27 1.47 -1.40
C ALA A 113 -18.33 0.01 -1.92
N GLY A 114 -17.20 -0.70 -1.88
CA GLY A 114 -17.12 -2.12 -2.23
C GLY A 114 -17.97 -2.99 -1.30
N LEU A 115 -17.94 -2.73 0.01
CA LEU A 115 -18.76 -3.44 0.99
C LEU A 115 -20.25 -3.14 0.83
N ALA A 116 -20.62 -1.94 0.39
CA ALA A 116 -22.01 -1.59 0.12
C ALA A 116 -22.62 -2.37 -1.05
N VAL A 117 -21.80 -2.75 -2.05
CA VAL A 117 -22.27 -3.47 -3.25
C VAL A 117 -22.02 -4.98 -3.19
N LEU A 118 -21.03 -5.44 -2.43
CA LEU A 118 -20.76 -6.86 -2.22
C LEU A 118 -21.59 -7.36 -1.04
N PRO A 119 -22.60 -8.22 -1.23
CA PRO A 119 -23.35 -8.81 -0.12
C PRO A 119 -22.48 -9.80 0.69
N PRO A 120 -22.88 -10.14 1.93
CA PRO A 120 -22.29 -11.26 2.66
C PRO A 120 -22.41 -12.56 1.86
N VAL A 121 -21.40 -13.43 1.98
CA VAL A 121 -21.37 -14.71 1.28
C VAL A 121 -21.13 -15.83 2.29
N GLU A 122 -22.04 -16.80 2.33
CA GLU A 122 -21.97 -17.91 3.29
C GLU A 122 -21.22 -19.12 2.73
N SER A 123 -21.40 -19.41 1.43
CA SER A 123 -20.78 -20.57 0.79
C SER A 123 -19.25 -20.48 0.81
N LEU A 124 -18.61 -21.49 1.41
CA LEU A 124 -17.14 -21.59 1.49
C LEU A 124 -16.48 -21.50 0.11
N TRP A 125 -17.11 -22.06 -0.93
CA TRP A 125 -16.58 -22.04 -2.28
C TRP A 125 -16.53 -20.62 -2.85
N LEU A 126 -17.61 -19.86 -2.66
CA LEU A 126 -17.69 -18.47 -3.08
C LEU A 126 -16.77 -17.56 -2.24
N ARG A 127 -16.69 -17.79 -0.93
CA ARG A 127 -15.72 -17.10 -0.04
C ARG A 127 -14.28 -17.34 -0.49
N SER A 128 -13.94 -18.58 -0.84
CA SER A 128 -12.60 -18.93 -1.35
C SER A 128 -12.31 -18.23 -2.67
N GLY A 129 -13.29 -18.19 -3.59
CA GLY A 129 -13.17 -17.44 -4.84
C GLY A 129 -12.99 -15.93 -4.63
N LEU A 130 -13.75 -15.34 -3.70
CA LEU A 130 -13.64 -13.94 -3.30
C LEU A 130 -12.26 -13.63 -2.69
N LEU A 131 -11.75 -14.50 -1.83
CA LEU A 131 -10.42 -14.37 -1.24
C LEU A 131 -9.34 -14.40 -2.32
N VAL A 132 -9.31 -15.44 -3.16
CA VAL A 132 -8.28 -15.59 -4.20
C VAL A 132 -8.36 -14.44 -5.21
N GLY A 133 -9.57 -14.13 -5.69
CA GLY A 133 -9.79 -13.02 -6.61
C GLY A 133 -9.41 -11.68 -5.99
N GLY A 134 -9.75 -11.46 -4.72
CA GLY A 134 -9.40 -10.28 -3.95
C GLY A 134 -7.89 -10.12 -3.79
N VAL A 135 -7.16 -11.18 -3.42
CA VAL A 135 -5.69 -11.15 -3.28
C VAL A 135 -5.00 -10.86 -4.61
N VAL A 136 -5.45 -11.50 -5.70
CA VAL A 136 -4.91 -11.26 -7.06
C VAL A 136 -5.18 -9.82 -7.50
N LEU A 137 -6.42 -9.34 -7.33
CA LEU A 137 -6.79 -7.97 -7.65
C LEU A 137 -6.01 -6.97 -6.81
N ASN A 138 -5.79 -7.27 -5.52
CA ASN A 138 -5.00 -6.44 -4.62
C ASN A 138 -3.56 -6.31 -5.10
N GLY A 139 -2.93 -7.41 -5.51
CA GLY A 139 -1.58 -7.40 -6.09
C GLY A 139 -1.50 -6.56 -7.38
N PHE A 140 -2.49 -6.71 -8.27
CA PHE A 140 -2.58 -5.92 -9.50
C PHE A 140 -2.81 -4.43 -9.22
N ALA A 141 -3.73 -4.10 -8.33
CA ALA A 141 -4.05 -2.74 -7.92
C ALA A 141 -2.84 -2.06 -7.25
N GLY A 142 -2.16 -2.80 -6.37
CA GLY A 142 -0.92 -2.39 -5.71
C GLY A 142 0.17 -2.04 -6.70
N ALA A 143 0.45 -2.94 -7.65
CA ALA A 143 1.39 -2.70 -8.73
C ALA A 143 1.00 -1.47 -9.57
N THR A 144 -0.30 -1.32 -9.86
CA THR A 144 -0.85 -0.24 -10.70
C THR A 144 -0.63 1.12 -10.06
N TYR A 145 -1.03 1.32 -8.80
CA TYR A 145 -0.85 2.61 -8.15
C TYR A 145 0.64 2.88 -7.89
N LEU A 146 1.44 1.87 -7.54
CA LEU A 146 2.87 2.07 -7.27
C LEU A 146 3.62 2.51 -8.53
N ALA A 147 3.27 1.95 -9.68
CA ALA A 147 3.81 2.32 -10.98
C ALA A 147 3.43 3.76 -11.43
N SER A 148 2.46 4.41 -10.78
CA SER A 148 2.14 5.82 -11.03
C SER A 148 3.23 6.78 -10.55
N ALA A 149 4.15 6.34 -9.69
CA ALA A 149 5.27 7.12 -9.14
C ALA A 149 4.85 8.43 -8.42
N PHE A 150 3.68 8.46 -7.79
CA PHE A 150 3.21 9.59 -6.95
C PHE A 150 3.52 9.45 -5.45
N GLY A 151 4.36 8.49 -5.09
CA GLY A 151 4.72 8.17 -3.71
C GLY A 151 4.08 6.86 -3.25
N ALA A 152 4.72 6.23 -2.27
CA ALA A 152 4.24 5.00 -1.65
C ALA A 152 3.16 5.31 -0.59
N GLY A 153 2.44 4.28 -0.14
CA GLY A 153 1.41 4.42 0.89
C GLY A 153 1.99 4.79 2.27
N PRO A 154 1.15 5.20 3.23
CA PRO A 154 1.57 5.56 4.59
C PRO A 154 2.39 4.46 5.28
N ARG A 155 1.97 3.19 5.13
CA ARG A 155 2.69 2.00 5.61
C ARG A 155 4.10 1.90 5.03
N ASP A 156 4.22 2.04 3.70
CA ASP A 156 5.49 1.89 3.01
C ASP A 156 6.48 2.99 3.39
N GLY A 157 5.99 4.23 3.54
CA GLY A 157 6.86 5.30 4.01
C GLY A 157 7.22 5.19 5.49
N LEU A 158 6.33 4.66 6.36
CA LEU A 158 6.71 4.33 7.74
C LEU A 158 7.86 3.32 7.78
N MET A 159 7.76 2.24 6.98
CA MET A 159 8.81 1.24 6.87
C MET A 159 10.13 1.85 6.37
N THR A 160 10.10 2.59 5.27
CA THR A 160 11.32 3.19 4.70
C THR A 160 11.92 4.28 5.60
N GLY A 161 11.08 5.05 6.30
CA GLY A 161 11.50 6.02 7.30
C GLY A 161 12.20 5.38 8.49
N LEU A 162 11.62 4.32 9.05
CA LEU A 162 12.24 3.58 10.15
C LEU A 162 13.57 2.94 9.73
N VAL A 163 13.66 2.38 8.52
CA VAL A 163 14.92 1.87 7.96
C VAL A 163 15.96 2.99 7.84
N ALA A 164 15.57 4.15 7.27
CA ALA A 164 16.48 5.28 7.12
C ALA A 164 16.98 5.84 8.45
N ARG A 165 16.14 5.82 9.49
CA ARG A 165 16.50 6.34 10.81
C ARG A 165 17.30 5.37 11.68
N THR A 166 17.01 4.07 11.59
CA THR A 166 17.60 3.03 12.45
C THR A 166 18.79 2.32 11.82
N GLY A 167 18.95 2.39 10.50
CA GLY A 167 19.96 1.64 9.75
C GLY A 167 19.72 0.13 9.71
N ARG A 168 18.59 -0.37 10.23
CA ARG A 168 18.25 -1.80 10.25
C ARG A 168 17.80 -2.29 8.86
N SER A 169 17.82 -3.61 8.68
CA SER A 169 17.41 -4.22 7.40
C SER A 169 15.91 -4.01 7.13
N VAL A 170 15.56 -3.85 5.85
CA VAL A 170 14.15 -3.70 5.41
C VAL A 170 13.31 -4.90 5.87
N ARG A 171 13.87 -6.11 5.80
CA ARG A 171 13.20 -7.34 6.25
C ARG A 171 12.84 -7.25 7.73
N LEU A 172 13.78 -6.87 8.60
CA LEU A 172 13.53 -6.79 10.04
C LEU A 172 12.44 -5.76 10.37
N VAL A 173 12.56 -4.54 9.84
CA VAL A 173 11.58 -3.47 10.11
C VAL A 173 10.19 -3.87 9.62
N ARG A 174 10.09 -4.43 8.42
CA ARG A 174 8.82 -4.90 7.85
C ARG A 174 8.20 -5.98 8.72
N THR A 175 8.96 -7.02 9.07
CA THR A 175 8.47 -8.13 9.89
C THR A 175 8.02 -7.65 11.28
N CYS A 176 8.79 -6.78 11.94
CA CYS A 176 8.39 -6.23 13.23
C CYS A 176 7.10 -5.41 13.14
N LEU A 177 6.94 -4.57 12.11
CA LEU A 177 5.70 -3.81 11.90
C LEU A 177 4.53 -4.75 11.66
N GLU A 178 4.66 -5.70 10.72
CA GLU A 178 3.60 -6.64 10.36
C GLU A 178 3.18 -7.52 11.56
N ILE A 179 4.13 -8.04 12.34
CA ILE A 179 3.81 -8.83 13.54
C ILE A 179 3.15 -7.95 14.61
N THR A 180 3.61 -6.72 14.81
CA THR A 180 3.02 -5.80 15.80
C THR A 180 1.57 -5.49 15.45
N VAL A 181 1.28 -5.07 14.22
CA VAL A 181 -0.09 -4.72 13.83
C VAL A 181 -1.01 -5.94 13.79
N LEU A 182 -0.50 -7.10 13.35
CA LEU A 182 -1.25 -8.36 13.38
C LEU A 182 -1.60 -8.76 14.82
N GLY A 183 -0.62 -8.67 15.74
CA GLY A 183 -0.82 -9.02 17.14
C GLY A 183 -1.81 -8.08 17.83
N VAL A 184 -1.68 -6.76 17.63
CA VAL A 184 -2.63 -5.78 18.18
C VAL A 184 -4.02 -5.99 17.58
N GLY A 185 -4.12 -6.18 16.26
CA GLY A 185 -5.40 -6.42 15.59
C GLY A 185 -6.09 -7.69 16.10
N LEU A 186 -5.34 -8.77 16.26
CA LEU A 186 -5.87 -10.03 16.82
C LEU A 186 -6.39 -9.84 18.24
N LEU A 187 -5.67 -9.09 19.09
CA LEU A 187 -6.12 -8.77 20.45
C LEU A 187 -7.39 -7.92 20.48
N LEU A 188 -7.61 -7.11 19.45
CA LEU A 188 -8.81 -6.27 19.30
C LEU A 188 -10.01 -7.01 18.68
N GLY A 189 -9.83 -8.26 18.23
CA GLY A 189 -10.88 -9.09 17.64
C GLY A 189 -10.77 -9.30 16.12
N GLY A 190 -9.73 -8.75 15.47
CA GLY A 190 -9.53 -8.91 14.04
C GLY A 190 -9.32 -10.36 13.60
N THR A 191 -9.77 -10.67 12.38
CA THR A 191 -9.84 -12.06 11.89
C THR A 191 -8.53 -12.50 11.24
N VAL A 192 -7.90 -13.51 11.86
CA VAL A 192 -6.71 -14.20 11.32
C VAL A 192 -7.11 -15.60 10.86
N GLY A 193 -6.68 -15.99 9.66
CA GLY A 193 -7.07 -17.28 9.09
C GLY A 193 -6.20 -17.73 7.93
N VAL A 194 -6.72 -18.67 7.13
CA VAL A 194 -6.01 -19.22 5.95
C VAL A 194 -5.70 -18.13 4.92
N GLY A 195 -6.57 -17.12 4.81
CA GLY A 195 -6.41 -15.95 3.96
C GLY A 195 -5.23 -15.08 4.38
N THR A 196 -4.94 -14.97 5.68
CA THR A 196 -3.76 -14.24 6.18
C THR A 196 -2.46 -14.90 5.70
N VAL A 197 -2.39 -16.23 5.78
CA VAL A 197 -1.23 -16.99 5.30
C VAL A 197 -1.11 -16.88 3.78
N LEU A 198 -2.21 -17.07 3.06
CA LEU A 198 -2.26 -16.92 1.60
C LEU A 198 -1.78 -15.53 1.17
N TYR A 199 -2.28 -14.47 1.80
CA TYR A 199 -1.89 -13.11 1.48
C TYR A 199 -0.39 -12.90 1.71
N ALA A 200 0.12 -13.33 2.87
CA ALA A 200 1.53 -13.17 3.22
C ALA A 200 2.48 -13.82 2.20
N VAL A 201 2.12 -15.00 1.67
CA VAL A 201 2.94 -15.71 0.67
C VAL A 201 2.74 -15.20 -0.76
N ALA A 202 1.51 -14.81 -1.12
CA ALA A 202 1.15 -14.51 -2.50
C ALA A 202 1.38 -13.05 -2.90
N ILE A 203 1.21 -12.09 -1.99
CA ILE A 203 1.18 -10.67 -2.36
C ILE A 203 2.52 -10.19 -2.95
N GLY A 204 3.64 -10.67 -2.41
CA GLY A 204 4.98 -10.32 -2.90
C GLY A 204 5.20 -10.75 -4.36
N PRO A 205 5.07 -12.05 -4.67
CA PRO A 205 5.13 -12.56 -6.04
C PRO A 205 4.13 -11.90 -7.00
N LEU A 206 2.88 -11.68 -6.57
CA LEU A 206 1.86 -11.05 -7.41
C LEU A 206 2.21 -9.60 -7.78
N VAL A 207 2.64 -8.80 -6.81
CA VAL A 207 3.09 -7.43 -7.09
C VAL A 207 4.29 -7.44 -8.04
N GLN A 208 5.27 -8.34 -7.84
CA GLN A 208 6.42 -8.48 -8.73
C GLN A 208 6.03 -8.89 -10.16
N LEU A 209 5.01 -9.75 -10.29
CA LEU A 209 4.47 -10.19 -11.58
C LEU A 209 3.78 -9.04 -12.32
N PHE A 210 2.96 -8.24 -11.62
CA PHE A 210 2.16 -7.20 -12.26
C PHE A 210 2.91 -5.89 -12.50
N LEU A 211 3.92 -5.56 -11.68
CA LEU A 211 4.65 -4.29 -11.76
C LEU A 211 5.21 -4.00 -13.18
N PRO A 212 5.85 -4.95 -13.88
CA PRO A 212 6.36 -4.71 -15.24
C PRO A 212 5.27 -4.44 -16.27
N LEU A 213 4.07 -5.01 -16.08
CA LEU A 213 2.95 -4.89 -17.02
C LEU A 213 2.31 -3.49 -16.97
N VAL A 214 2.31 -2.87 -15.79
CA VAL A 214 1.68 -1.57 -15.54
C VAL A 214 2.70 -0.42 -15.43
N ALA A 215 3.99 -0.73 -15.43
CA ALA A 215 5.06 0.26 -15.31
C ALA A 215 5.01 1.31 -16.42
N VAL A 216 4.73 2.57 -16.05
CA VAL A 216 4.93 3.72 -16.93
C VAL A 216 6.29 4.29 -16.61
N ARG A 217 7.29 4.05 -17.47
CA ARG A 217 8.60 4.71 -17.35
C ARG A 217 8.38 6.23 -17.42
N PRO A 218 8.68 6.98 -16.34
CA PRO A 218 8.63 8.44 -16.42
C PRO A 218 9.61 8.90 -17.48
N ARG A 219 9.25 9.90 -18.28
CA ARG A 219 10.25 10.57 -19.11
C ARG A 219 11.11 11.37 -18.15
N THR A 220 12.29 10.86 -17.82
CA THR A 220 13.34 11.70 -17.23
C THR A 220 13.60 12.81 -18.25
N PRO A 221 13.61 14.10 -17.88
CA PRO A 221 14.11 15.13 -18.79
C PRO A 221 15.52 14.70 -19.17
N ASP A 222 15.76 14.50 -20.46
CA ASP A 222 17.02 13.99 -20.94
C ASP A 222 18.19 14.85 -20.45
N ARG A 223 19.30 14.17 -20.25
CA ARG A 223 20.67 14.68 -20.04
C ARG A 223 21.17 15.50 -21.25
N GLU A 224 20.32 16.27 -21.93
CA GLU A 224 20.67 17.03 -23.14
C GLU A 224 21.25 18.42 -22.85
N ALA A 225 21.40 18.84 -21.58
CA ALA A 225 21.89 20.18 -21.23
C ALA A 225 23.28 20.21 -20.56
N VAL A 226 24.12 19.17 -20.71
CA VAL A 226 25.50 19.18 -20.16
C VAL A 226 26.57 19.05 -21.26
N THR A 227 26.19 19.06 -22.53
CA THR A 227 27.12 19.05 -23.67
C THR A 227 26.72 20.05 -24.76
N ALA A 228 26.44 21.29 -24.37
CA ALA A 228 26.40 22.44 -25.29
C ALA A 228 27.26 23.57 -24.71
#